data_AF-A0A658NKB9-F1
#
_entry.id   AF-A0A658NKB9-F1
#
_cell.length_a   1.000
_cell.length_b   1.000
_cell.length_c   1.000
_cell.angle_alpha   90.00
_cell.angle_beta   90.00
_cell.angle_gamma   90.00
#
_symmetry.space_group_name_H-M   'P 1'
#
loop_
_entity.id
_entity.type
_entity.pdbx_description
1 polymer ?
#
loop_
_entity_poly.entity_id
_entity_poly.type
_entity_poly.pdbx_seq_one_letter_code
_entity_poly.pdbx_strand_id
1 'polypeptide(L)'
;WPAPLRRGLDLMGVGELYEHQVLATDQIRAGLHTVVATPTASGKSLIYNLPVLEACHEDRRSRALYLFPLNALAQDQRRALDSLAASL
;
A
#
# COMPACT_ATOMS: atom_id res chain seq x y z
N TRP A 1 -5.02 -1.51 10.88
CA TRP A 1 -3.68 -0.96 10.60
C TRP A 1 -2.95 -0.71 11.90
N PRO A 2 -1.67 -1.08 12.01
CA PRO A 2 -0.82 -0.65 13.12
C PRO A 2 -0.86 0.86 13.30
N ALA A 3 -0.76 1.35 14.54
CA ALA A 3 -0.81 2.78 14.84
C ALA A 3 0.19 3.63 14.03
N PRO A 4 1.43 3.16 13.77
CA PRO A 4 2.37 3.85 12.88
C PRO A 4 1.79 4.09 11.47
N LEU A 5 1.24 3.05 10.85
CA LEU A 5 0.67 3.12 9.50
C LEU A 5 -0.59 4.00 9.43
N ARG A 6 -1.42 4.00 10.49
CA ARG A 6 -2.56 4.92 10.59
C ARG A 6 -2.11 6.38 10.58
N ARG A 7 -1.05 6.73 11.32
CA ARG A 7 -0.48 8.09 11.28
C ARG A 7 0.03 8.46 9.90
N GLY A 8 0.68 7.52 9.19
CA GLY A 8 1.12 7.75 7.81
C GLY A 8 -0.04 8.08 6.86
N LEU A 9 -1.16 7.34 6.99
CA LEU A 9 -2.38 7.64 6.23
C LEU A 9 -2.95 9.02 6.57
N ASP A 10 -3.04 9.36 7.86
CA ASP A 10 -3.55 10.67 8.30
C ASP A 10 -2.67 11.82 7.77
N LEU A 11 -1.33 11.67 7.77
CA LEU A 11 -0.38 12.65 7.21
C LEU A 11 -0.52 12.81 5.68
N MET A 12 -0.96 11.76 4.99
CA MET A 12 -1.28 11.81 3.56
C MET A 12 -2.70 12.35 3.28
N GLY A 13 -3.45 12.74 4.31
CA GLY A 13 -4.83 13.21 4.19
C GLY A 13 -5.85 12.10 3.92
N VAL A 14 -5.49 10.84 4.21
CA VAL A 14 -6.35 9.67 3.99
C VAL A 14 -7.04 9.29 5.31
N GLY A 15 -8.22 9.85 5.56
CA GLY A 15 -9.01 9.54 6.75
C GLY A 15 -9.71 8.18 6.68
N GLU A 16 -10.18 7.80 5.48
CA GLU A 16 -10.85 6.53 5.20
C GLU A 16 -10.37 5.96 3.87
N LEU A 17 -10.48 4.64 3.73
CA LEU A 17 -10.19 3.93 2.49
C LEU A 17 -11.46 3.80 1.64
N TYR A 18 -11.30 3.82 0.33
CA TYR A 18 -12.38 3.45 -0.58
C TYR A 18 -12.72 1.97 -0.46
N GLU A 19 -13.95 1.60 -0.78
CA GLU A 19 -14.45 0.23 -0.70
C GLU A 19 -13.57 -0.78 -1.45
N HIS A 20 -13.14 -0.44 -2.68
CA HIS A 20 -12.25 -1.30 -3.47
C HIS A 20 -10.87 -1.48 -2.83
N GLN A 21 -10.41 -0.52 -2.04
CA GLN A 21 -9.14 -0.63 -1.32
C GLN A 21 -9.26 -1.57 -0.13
N VAL A 22 -10.34 -1.47 0.63
CA VAL A 22 -10.65 -2.36 1.76
C VAL A 22 -10.80 -3.79 1.26
N LEU A 23 -11.67 -4.01 0.28
CA LEU A 23 -11.94 -5.33 -0.29
C LEU A 23 -10.66 -6.02 -0.79
N ALA A 24 -9.85 -5.32 -1.58
CA ALA A 24 -8.64 -5.90 -2.15
C ALA A 24 -7.58 -6.15 -1.06
N THR A 25 -7.44 -5.26 -0.09
CA THR A 25 -6.54 -5.46 1.06
C THR A 25 -6.92 -6.71 1.84
N ASP A 26 -8.20 -6.89 2.15
CA ASP A 26 -8.66 -8.02 2.96
C ASP A 26 -8.45 -9.36 2.23
N GLN A 27 -8.60 -9.38 0.90
CA GLN A 27 -8.22 -10.54 0.09
C GLN A 27 -6.71 -10.83 0.17
N ILE A 28 -5.85 -9.81 0.08
CA ILE A 28 -4.39 -9.96 0.19
C ILE A 28 -4.00 -10.49 1.58
N ARG A 29 -4.63 -9.96 2.65
CA ARG A 29 -4.43 -10.44 4.03
C ARG A 29 -4.86 -11.90 4.21
N ALA A 30 -5.90 -12.33 3.51
CA ALA A 30 -6.34 -13.72 3.49
C ALA A 30 -5.40 -14.65 2.69
N GLY A 31 -4.29 -14.14 2.16
CA GLY A 31 -3.32 -14.90 1.38
C GLY A 31 -3.76 -15.17 -0.06
N LEU A 32 -4.78 -14.45 -0.56
CA LEU A 32 -5.28 -14.63 -1.92
C LEU A 32 -4.45 -13.82 -2.92
N HIS A 33 -4.19 -14.39 -4.09
CA HIS A 33 -3.62 -13.67 -5.22
C HIS A 33 -4.70 -12.79 -5.86
N THR A 34 -4.58 -11.47 -5.68
CA THR A 34 -5.61 -10.51 -6.10
C THR A 34 -5.17 -9.71 -7.33
N VAL A 35 -6.05 -9.67 -8.34
CA VAL A 35 -5.95 -8.74 -9.48
C VAL A 35 -7.01 -7.67 -9.31
N VAL A 36 -6.63 -6.40 -9.41
CA VAL A 36 -7.55 -5.26 -9.23
C VAL A 36 -7.66 -4.46 -10.52
N ALA A 37 -8.90 -4.30 -11.00
CA ALA A 37 -9.23 -3.43 -12.12
C ALA A 37 -10.01 -2.20 -11.61
N THR A 38 -9.35 -1.04 -11.56
CA THR A 38 -9.98 0.24 -11.21
C THR A 38 -9.47 1.33 -12.15
N PRO A 39 -10.22 2.44 -12.32
CA PRO A 39 -9.76 3.57 -13.14
C PRO A 39 -8.42 4.13 -12.66
N THR A 40 -7.71 4.81 -13.57
CA THR A 40 -6.52 5.61 -13.19
C THR A 40 -6.91 6.64 -12.13
N ALA A 41 -5.98 6.93 -11.21
CA ALA A 41 -6.18 7.85 -10.08
C ALA A 41 -7.23 7.41 -9.03
N SER A 42 -7.67 6.14 -9.02
CA SER A 42 -8.56 5.56 -7.98
C SER A 42 -7.90 5.32 -6.61
N GLY A 43 -6.63 5.71 -6.43
CA GLY A 43 -5.87 5.39 -5.22
C GLY A 43 -5.45 3.91 -5.11
N LYS A 44 -5.45 3.13 -6.19
CA LYS A 44 -5.07 1.69 -6.18
C LYS A 44 -3.70 1.38 -5.55
N SER A 45 -2.79 2.35 -5.44
CA SER A 45 -1.47 2.12 -4.84
C SER A 45 -1.52 1.73 -3.37
N LEU A 46 -2.54 2.21 -2.63
CA LEU A 46 -2.73 1.80 -1.23
C LEU A 46 -3.04 0.31 -1.08
N ILE A 47 -3.64 -0.32 -2.10
CA ILE A 47 -4.03 -1.75 -2.07
C ILE A 47 -2.82 -2.64 -1.87
N TYR A 48 -1.72 -2.37 -2.55
CA TYR A 48 -0.51 -3.17 -2.41
C TYR A 48 0.46 -2.59 -1.36
N ASN A 49 0.49 -1.27 -1.14
CA ASN A 49 1.39 -0.67 -0.16
C ASN A 49 1.03 -1.01 1.27
N LEU A 50 -0.25 -0.94 1.63
CA LEU A 50 -0.67 -1.13 3.01
C LEU A 50 -0.38 -2.55 3.55
N PRO A 51 -0.74 -3.65 2.85
CA PRO A 51 -0.40 -5.00 3.34
C PRO A 51 1.12 -5.26 3.34
N VAL A 52 1.89 -4.68 2.41
CA VAL A 52 3.35 -4.80 2.42
C VAL A 52 3.96 -4.12 3.65
N LEU A 53 3.52 -2.90 3.96
CA LEU A 53 4.01 -2.16 5.13
C LEU A 53 3.55 -2.78 6.45
N GLU A 54 2.34 -3.34 6.48
CA GLU A 54 1.84 -4.12 7.61
C GLU A 54 2.72 -5.36 7.87
N ALA A 55 3.03 -6.15 6.82
CA ALA A 55 3.92 -7.31 6.94
C ALA A 55 5.35 -6.94 7.35
N CYS A 56 5.88 -5.80 6.88
CA CYS A 56 7.19 -5.28 7.28
C CYS A 56 7.22 -4.74 8.72
N HIS A 57 6.09 -4.23 9.21
CA HIS A 57 5.94 -3.79 10.59
C HIS A 57 5.92 -4.98 11.55
N GLU A 58 5.23 -6.07 11.16
CA GLU A 58 5.14 -7.30 11.93
C GLU A 58 6.46 -8.10 11.91
N ASP A 59 7.11 -8.21 10.76
CA ASP A 59 8.42 -8.85 10.62
C ASP A 59 9.39 -7.99 9.78
N ARG A 60 10.46 -7.51 10.41
CA ARG A 60 11.54 -6.72 9.78
C ARG A 60 12.29 -7.51 8.69
N ARG A 61 12.15 -8.83 8.63
CA ARG A 61 12.73 -9.69 7.58
C ARG A 61 11.84 -9.81 6.34
N SER A 62 10.58 -9.38 6.41
CA SER A 62 9.67 -9.34 5.26
C SER A 62 10.25 -8.55 4.09
N ARG A 63 9.99 -9.02 2.87
CA ARG A 63 10.43 -8.39 1.62
C ARG A 63 9.28 -8.42 0.62
N ALA A 64 9.21 -7.40 -0.23
CA ALA A 64 8.26 -7.33 -1.33
C ALA A 64 8.98 -6.91 -2.62
N LEU A 65 8.52 -7.41 -3.76
CA LEU A 65 9.01 -7.05 -5.09
C LEU A 65 7.93 -6.25 -5.82
N TYR A 66 8.29 -5.05 -6.25
CA TYR A 66 7.41 -4.17 -7.00
C TYR A 66 7.87 -4.13 -8.44
N LEU A 67 6.98 -4.49 -9.36
CA LEU A 67 7.25 -4.50 -10.79
C LEU A 67 6.43 -3.42 -11.47
N PHE A 68 7.11 -2.52 -12.17
CA PHE A 68 6.49 -1.46 -12.95
C PHE A 68 7.03 -1.48 -14.39
N PRO A 69 6.20 -1.14 -15.38
CA PRO A 69 6.62 -1.17 -16.79
C PRO A 69 7.60 -0.05 -17.15
N LEU A 70 7.68 1.02 -16.34
CA LEU A 70 8.48 2.21 -16.63
C LEU A 70 9.27 2.65 -15.38
N ASN A 71 10.56 2.97 -15.55
CA ASN A 71 11.42 3.47 -14.48
C ASN A 71 10.88 4.75 -13.84
N ALA A 72 10.34 5.68 -14.65
CA ALA A 72 9.74 6.92 -14.15
C ALA A 72 8.56 6.64 -13.21
N LEU A 73 7.70 5.66 -13.58
CA LEU A 73 6.60 5.23 -12.73
C LEU A 73 7.11 4.56 -11.45
N ALA A 74 8.13 3.70 -11.55
CA ALA A 74 8.73 3.06 -10.38
C ALA A 74 9.27 4.10 -9.37
N GLN A 75 9.98 5.13 -9.86
CA GLN A 75 10.50 6.20 -9.01
C GLN A 75 9.38 7.02 -8.37
N ASP A 76 8.31 7.30 -9.11
CA ASP A 76 7.16 8.01 -8.57
C ASP A 76 6.47 7.22 -7.45
N GLN A 77 6.23 5.93 -7.68
CA GLN A 77 5.63 5.05 -6.66
C GLN A 77 6.55 4.84 -5.45
N ARG A 78 7.89 4.83 -5.64
CA ARG A 78 8.84 4.75 -4.52
C ARG A 78 8.72 5.95 -3.59
N ARG A 79 8.62 7.17 -4.13
CA ARG A 79 8.46 8.38 -3.29
C ARG A 79 7.18 8.34 -2.46
N ALA A 80 6.08 7.87 -3.04
CA ALA A 80 4.82 7.70 -2.31
C ALA A 80 4.93 6.63 -1.21
N LEU A 81 5.62 5.52 -1.50
CA LEU A 81 5.91 4.47 -0.52
C LEU A 81 6.80 4.98 0.62
N ASP A 82 7.87 5.70 0.32
CA ASP A 82 8.81 6.27 1.30
C ASP A 82 8.08 7.22 2.26
N SER A 83 7.15 8.03 1.75
CA SER A 83 6.30 8.93 2.56
C SER A 83 5.45 8.15 3.58
N LEU A 84 4.79 7.08 3.13
CA LEU A 84 3.97 6.24 4.01
C LEU A 84 4.83 5.45 5.00
N ALA A 85 5.97 4.94 4.55
CA ALA A 85 6.91 4.16 5.36
C ALA A 85 7.63 4.98 6.43
N ALA A 86 7.81 6.30 6.23
CA ALA A 86 8.40 7.18 7.23
C ALA A 86 7.62 7.23 8.57
N SER A 87 6.38 6.74 8.57
CA SER A 87 5.54 6.66 9.77
C SER A 87 5.72 5.38 10.60
N LEU A 88 6.34 4.33 10.04
CA LEU A 88 6.56 3.01 10.64
C LEU A 88 7.67 3.00 11.70
#